data_AF-A0A3D2CQC0-F1
#
_entry.id   AF-A0A3D2CQC0-F1
#
_cell.length_a   1.000
_cell.length_b   1.000
_cell.length_c   1.000
_cell.angle_alpha   90.00
_cell.angle_beta   90.00
_cell.angle_gamma   90.00
#
_symmetry.space_group_name_H-M   'P 1'
#
loop_
_entity.id
_entity.type
_entity.pdbx_description
1 polymer ?
#
loop_
_entity_poly.entity_id
_entity_poly.type
_entity_poly.pdbx_seq_one_letter_code
_entity_poly.pdbx_strand_id
1 'polypeptide(L)'
;MEIFMQLAKELSLKEEQVRKTVELIDEGCTIPFIARYRKEVTGSLDDTVLRALEERLTYLRNLQKRKDEVAKAITDLGLMTDEIFAALEEAQILTEVEDIYRPFKPKRKTRASVAREKGLAPLAQLLLEQDPGTDPEKEAAAYIHEEKGVLSVEEALQGAQDILAEDISDNAEYRKEIRHLTSRFGSLLCKQAKEEDSVYANYYDFSSPLKDLPGHRILAINRGEKEEFLKVSVEISKDLPLNYLFSQVVKDHRTPSAKIVIRALIDGYDRLIAPSVEREIRTELFEKASEGAIALFSENLKNLLMSAPLKGKTVLGLDPGYRTGCKLAVVDPTGKVLDTAVIYPTKPREDIPGSARIVRRLIDRYHVDVVAIGNGTASKESEIFISDTIRDYGGRVKYAMVSEAGASVYSASKLAADEFPDFDVTQRSAVSIARRLQDPLAELVKIDPKSIGVGQYQHDM
;
A
#
# COMPACT_ATOMS: atom_id res chain seq x y z
N MET A 1 -20.54 21.60 8.07
CA MET A 1 -21.93 21.26 7.71
C MET A 1 -21.96 20.32 6.51
N GLU A 2 -21.20 20.60 5.45
CA GLU A 2 -21.13 19.73 4.26
C GLU A 2 -20.61 18.31 4.56
N ILE A 3 -19.58 18.16 5.40
CA ILE A 3 -19.04 16.83 5.79
C ILE A 3 -20.13 15.92 6.38
N PHE A 4 -21.00 16.46 7.25
CA PHE A 4 -22.05 15.65 7.89
C PHE A 4 -23.14 15.25 6.92
N MET A 5 -23.54 16.15 6.01
CA MET A 5 -24.49 15.84 4.95
C MET A 5 -23.93 14.80 3.97
N GLN A 6 -22.65 14.91 3.62
CA GLN A 6 -21.96 13.95 2.76
C GLN A 6 -21.90 12.57 3.42
N LEU A 7 -21.47 12.48 4.68
CA LEU A 7 -21.46 11.23 5.45
C LEU A 7 -22.85 10.61 5.57
N ALA A 8 -23.87 11.43 5.85
CA ALA A 8 -25.26 10.98 5.94
C ALA A 8 -25.73 10.36 4.61
N LYS A 9 -25.38 10.98 3.49
CA LYS A 9 -25.73 10.49 2.14
C LYS A 9 -24.96 9.21 1.79
N GLU A 10 -23.65 9.19 1.99
CA GLU A 10 -22.78 8.06 1.64
C GLU A 10 -23.09 6.80 2.46
N LEU A 11 -23.37 6.97 3.76
CA LEU A 11 -23.65 5.86 4.68
C LEU A 11 -25.14 5.57 4.85
N SER A 12 -26.01 6.27 4.11
CA SER A 12 -27.48 6.17 4.24
C SER A 12 -27.98 6.36 5.68
N LEU A 13 -27.40 7.33 6.39
CA LEU A 13 -27.73 7.67 7.78
C LEU A 13 -28.49 8.99 7.86
N LYS A 14 -29.17 9.23 8.99
CA LYS A 14 -29.72 10.57 9.28
C LYS A 14 -28.58 11.50 9.71
N GLU A 15 -28.62 12.75 9.28
CA GLU A 15 -27.60 13.75 9.67
C GLU A 15 -27.47 13.90 11.19
N GLU A 16 -28.58 13.81 11.92
CA GLU A 16 -28.57 13.85 13.39
C GLU A 16 -27.78 12.67 14.00
N GLN A 17 -27.87 11.47 13.41
CA GLN A 17 -27.11 10.31 13.87
C GLN A 17 -25.62 10.49 13.61
N VAL A 18 -25.26 11.02 12.43
CA VAL A 18 -23.87 11.34 12.09
C VAL A 18 -23.31 12.36 13.08
N ARG A 19 -24.02 13.46 13.31
CA ARG A 19 -23.59 14.54 14.21
C ARG A 19 -23.30 14.04 15.62
N LYS A 20 -24.26 13.33 16.23
CA LYS A 20 -24.10 12.76 17.58
C LYS A 20 -22.97 11.73 17.66
N THR A 21 -22.77 10.96 16.60
CA THR A 21 -21.67 9.99 16.53
C THR A 21 -20.32 10.70 16.44
N VAL A 22 -20.21 11.73 15.60
CA VAL A 22 -19.00 12.55 15.47
C VAL A 22 -18.65 13.25 16.76
N GLU A 23 -19.63 13.81 17.48
CA GLU A 23 -19.42 14.42 18.80
C GLU A 23 -18.78 13.42 19.78
N LEU A 24 -19.27 12.18 19.84
CA LEU A 24 -18.68 11.15 20.69
C LEU A 24 -17.25 10.77 20.28
N ILE A 25 -16.97 10.70 18.97
CA ILE A 25 -15.62 10.44 18.44
C ILE A 25 -14.67 11.58 18.81
N ASP A 26 -15.12 12.84 18.68
CA ASP A 26 -14.33 14.04 19.01
C ASP A 26 -14.08 14.17 20.51
N GLU A 27 -14.98 13.66 21.36
CA GLU A 27 -14.78 13.50 22.80
C GLU A 27 -13.78 12.38 23.16
N GLY A 28 -13.29 11.62 22.17
CA GLY A 28 -12.32 10.54 22.36
C GLY A 28 -12.94 9.19 22.73
N CYS A 29 -14.26 9.02 22.55
CA CYS A 29 -14.90 7.72 22.75
C CYS A 29 -14.45 6.74 21.64
N THR A 30 -14.06 5.52 22.03
CA THR A 30 -13.69 4.47 21.07
C THR A 30 -14.92 3.87 20.41
N ILE A 31 -14.79 3.37 19.17
CA ILE A 31 -15.90 2.72 18.48
C ILE A 31 -16.56 1.58 19.29
N PRO A 32 -15.80 0.66 19.93
CA PRO A 32 -16.40 -0.37 20.78
C PRO A 32 -17.17 0.20 21.98
N PHE A 33 -16.71 1.33 22.53
CA PHE A 33 -17.41 2.01 23.61
C PHE A 33 -18.74 2.62 23.12
N ILE A 34 -18.72 3.30 21.96
CA ILE A 34 -19.90 3.91 21.36
C ILE A 34 -20.94 2.83 21.02
N ALA A 35 -20.52 1.78 20.32
CA ALA A 35 -21.39 0.69 19.91
C ALA A 35 -22.02 -0.06 21.09
N ARG A 36 -21.34 -0.13 22.24
CA ARG A 36 -21.83 -0.85 23.42
C ARG A 36 -22.63 0.02 24.38
N TYR A 37 -22.20 1.25 24.62
CA TYR A 37 -22.70 2.09 25.71
C TYR A 37 -23.37 3.40 25.26
N ARG A 38 -23.40 3.69 23.96
CA ARG A 38 -24.02 4.90 23.39
C ARG A 38 -25.00 4.59 22.25
N LYS A 39 -25.56 3.38 22.23
CA LYS A 39 -26.54 2.95 21.21
C LYS A 39 -27.71 3.92 21.05
N GLU A 40 -28.33 4.35 22.15
CA GLU A 40 -29.49 5.24 22.05
C GLU A 40 -29.14 6.62 21.45
N VAL A 41 -27.94 7.11 21.74
CA VAL A 41 -27.44 8.40 21.25
C VAL A 41 -27.19 8.37 19.74
N THR A 42 -26.66 7.26 19.23
CA THR A 42 -26.35 7.09 17.79
C THR A 42 -27.52 6.52 16.99
N GLY A 43 -28.61 6.10 17.63
CA GLY A 43 -29.73 5.40 16.97
C GLY A 43 -29.41 3.93 16.65
N SER A 44 -28.62 3.30 17.50
CA SER A 44 -28.21 1.88 17.47
C SER A 44 -27.38 1.50 16.25
N LEU A 45 -26.45 2.38 15.84
CA LEU A 45 -25.43 2.03 14.86
C LEU A 45 -24.57 0.89 15.37
N ASP A 46 -24.26 -0.07 14.50
CA ASP A 46 -23.35 -1.17 14.81
C ASP A 46 -21.87 -0.78 14.60
N ASP A 47 -20.96 -1.64 15.07
CA ASP A 47 -19.52 -1.42 14.97
C ASP A 47 -19.03 -1.23 13.52
N THR A 48 -19.68 -1.87 12.54
CA THR A 48 -19.28 -1.79 11.13
C THR A 48 -19.57 -0.40 10.57
N VAL A 49 -20.79 0.10 10.81
CA VAL A 49 -21.21 1.43 10.38
C VAL A 49 -20.40 2.52 11.10
N LEU A 50 -20.15 2.35 12.40
CA LEU A 50 -19.38 3.31 13.18
C LEU A 50 -17.92 3.43 12.71
N ARG A 51 -17.27 2.31 12.35
CA ARG A 51 -15.91 2.32 11.76
C ARG A 51 -15.88 2.99 10.39
N ALA A 52 -16.81 2.63 9.51
CA ALA A 52 -16.91 3.26 8.19
C ALA A 52 -17.13 4.78 8.31
N LEU A 53 -17.91 5.23 9.30
CA LEU A 53 -18.10 6.63 9.61
C LEU A 53 -16.80 7.30 10.10
N GLU A 54 -16.06 6.69 11.03
CA GLU A 54 -14.80 7.22 11.54
C GLU A 54 -13.73 7.36 10.45
N GLU A 55 -13.54 6.32 9.63
CA GLU A 55 -12.60 6.31 8.51
C GLU A 55 -12.95 7.41 7.51
N ARG A 56 -14.22 7.49 7.12
CA ARG A 56 -14.68 8.48 6.13
C ARG A 56 -14.64 9.91 6.69
N LEU A 57 -14.98 10.11 7.96
CA LEU A 57 -14.85 11.39 8.64
C LEU A 57 -13.40 11.88 8.63
N THR A 58 -12.47 10.97 8.93
CA THR A 58 -11.03 11.27 8.93
C THR A 58 -10.56 11.68 7.54
N TYR A 59 -10.96 10.95 6.50
CA TYR A 59 -10.66 11.31 5.11
C TYR A 59 -11.19 12.70 4.75
N LEU A 60 -12.48 12.97 5.00
CA LEU A 60 -13.11 14.24 4.62
C LEU A 60 -12.50 15.43 5.37
N ARG A 61 -12.13 15.26 6.64
CA ARG A 61 -11.38 16.28 7.41
C ARG A 61 -10.00 16.55 6.81
N ASN A 62 -9.28 15.51 6.40
CA ASN A 62 -7.98 15.66 5.76
C ASN A 62 -8.10 16.35 4.40
N LEU A 63 -9.13 16.01 3.61
CA LEU A 63 -9.41 16.66 2.34
C LEU A 63 -9.70 18.15 2.54
N GLN A 64 -10.61 18.50 3.48
CA GLN A 64 -10.93 19.90 3.77
C GLN A 64 -9.69 20.68 4.22
N LYS A 65 -8.92 20.11 5.16
CA LYS A 65 -7.66 20.72 5.61
C LYS A 65 -6.72 20.99 4.44
N ARG A 66 -6.62 20.05 3.49
CA ARG A 66 -5.77 20.23 2.32
C ARG A 66 -6.29 21.32 1.37
N LYS A 67 -7.61 21.39 1.14
CA LYS A 67 -8.23 22.48 0.38
C LYS A 67 -7.88 23.83 1.00
N ASP A 68 -8.01 23.97 2.32
CA ASP A 68 -7.72 25.21 3.04
C ASP A 68 -6.23 25.60 2.92
N GLU A 69 -5.31 24.64 3.04
CA GLU A 69 -3.87 24.85 2.85
C GLU A 69 -3.54 25.34 1.43
N VAL A 70 -4.13 24.71 0.41
CA VAL A 70 -3.94 25.08 -1.00
C VAL A 70 -4.53 26.45 -1.28
N ALA A 71 -5.76 26.71 -0.83
CA ALA A 71 -6.42 27.99 -1.00
C ALA A 71 -5.56 29.11 -0.42
N LYS A 72 -5.07 28.94 0.81
CA LYS A 72 -4.16 29.89 1.45
C LYS A 72 -2.87 30.09 0.64
N ALA A 73 -2.24 29.02 0.17
CA ALA A 73 -1.01 29.12 -0.62
C ALA A 73 -1.20 29.91 -1.92
N ILE A 74 -2.33 29.73 -2.61
CA ILE A 74 -2.66 30.46 -3.85
C ILE A 74 -3.01 31.93 -3.55
N THR A 75 -3.74 32.19 -2.46
CA THR A 75 -4.05 33.54 -1.99
C THR A 75 -2.78 34.31 -1.60
N ASP A 76 -1.84 33.68 -0.89
CA ASP A 76 -0.55 34.28 -0.49
C ASP A 76 0.32 34.66 -1.70
N LEU A 77 0.11 34.01 -2.85
CA LEU A 77 0.74 34.36 -4.14
C LEU A 77 0.02 35.50 -4.89
N GLY A 78 -1.16 35.92 -4.44
CA GLY A 78 -1.99 36.92 -5.11
C GLY A 78 -2.63 36.44 -6.41
N LEU A 79 -2.71 35.12 -6.63
CA LEU A 79 -3.19 34.50 -7.88
C LEU A 79 -4.59 33.86 -7.75
N MET A 80 -5.27 34.05 -6.61
CA MET A 80 -6.60 33.48 -6.38
C MET A 80 -7.66 34.16 -7.26
N THR A 81 -8.46 33.35 -7.95
CA THR A 81 -9.62 33.81 -8.73
C THR A 81 -10.89 33.12 -8.23
N ASP A 82 -12.05 33.69 -8.54
CA ASP A 82 -13.36 33.09 -8.19
C ASP A 82 -13.52 31.70 -8.83
N GLU A 83 -12.97 31.49 -10.02
CA GLU A 83 -12.95 30.20 -10.73
C GLU A 83 -12.11 29.14 -9.98
N ILE A 84 -10.91 29.52 -9.49
CA ILE A 84 -10.04 28.62 -8.72
C ILE A 84 -10.69 28.27 -7.38
N PHE A 85 -11.29 29.26 -6.71
CA PHE A 85 -11.98 29.05 -5.46
C PHE A 85 -13.15 28.08 -5.63
N ALA A 86 -13.99 28.28 -6.65
CA ALA A 86 -15.08 27.37 -6.98
C ALA A 86 -14.58 25.95 -7.29
N ALA A 87 -13.51 25.81 -8.07
CA ALA A 87 -12.92 24.50 -8.37
C ALA A 87 -12.39 23.77 -7.13
N LEU A 88 -11.79 24.49 -6.16
CA LEU A 88 -11.35 23.90 -4.89
C LEU A 88 -12.52 23.45 -4.02
N GLU A 89 -13.60 24.23 -3.96
CA GLU A 89 -14.82 23.87 -3.24
C GLU A 89 -15.46 22.61 -3.85
N GLU A 90 -15.54 22.51 -5.18
CA GLU A 90 -16.14 21.37 -5.89
C GLU A 90 -15.29 20.09 -5.84
N ALA A 91 -13.98 20.18 -5.64
CA ALA A 91 -13.08 19.02 -5.62
C ALA A 91 -13.51 17.97 -4.57
N GLN A 92 -13.76 16.73 -5.00
CA GLN A 92 -14.28 15.66 -4.14
C GLN A 92 -13.20 14.70 -3.64
N ILE A 93 -12.03 14.72 -4.29
CA ILE A 93 -10.90 13.85 -3.95
C ILE A 93 -9.60 14.63 -3.89
N LEU A 94 -8.64 14.10 -3.14
CA LEU A 94 -7.33 14.73 -2.93
C LEU A 94 -6.59 15.01 -4.24
N THR A 95 -6.71 14.10 -5.22
CA THR A 95 -6.06 14.23 -6.53
C THR A 95 -6.50 15.49 -7.28
N GLU A 96 -7.80 15.83 -7.23
CA GLU A 96 -8.33 17.03 -7.88
C GLU A 96 -7.78 18.31 -7.21
N VAL A 97 -7.68 18.32 -5.88
CA VAL A 97 -7.07 19.43 -5.12
C VAL A 97 -5.60 19.59 -5.49
N GLU A 98 -4.86 18.49 -5.63
CA GLU A 98 -3.45 18.52 -6.02
C GLU A 98 -3.26 18.97 -7.49
N ASP A 99 -4.17 18.59 -8.39
CA ASP A 99 -4.16 19.04 -9.78
C ASP A 99 -4.39 20.56 -9.87
N ILE A 100 -5.32 21.12 -9.06
CA ILE A 100 -5.56 22.57 -8.98
C ILE A 100 -4.35 23.31 -8.40
N TYR A 101 -3.69 22.76 -7.36
CA TYR A 101 -2.55 23.43 -6.72
C TYR A 101 -1.28 23.42 -7.58
N ARG A 102 -1.16 22.45 -8.50
CA ARG A 102 0.08 22.18 -9.25
C ARG A 102 0.70 23.39 -9.95
N PRO A 103 -0.05 24.27 -10.65
CA PRO A 103 0.53 25.44 -11.32
C PRO A 103 1.18 26.44 -10.36
N PHE A 104 0.73 26.44 -9.10
CA PHE A 104 1.13 27.40 -8.05
C PHE A 104 2.21 26.86 -7.11
N LYS A 105 2.51 25.56 -7.17
CA LYS A 105 3.56 24.97 -6.34
C LYS A 105 4.92 25.63 -6.63
N PRO A 106 5.73 25.94 -5.60
CA PRO A 106 7.09 26.44 -5.80
C PRO A 106 7.90 25.45 -6.67
N LYS A 107 8.19 25.83 -7.91
CA LYS A 107 8.96 25.00 -8.83
C LYS A 107 10.46 25.18 -8.58
N ARG A 108 11.22 24.08 -8.64
CA ARG A 108 12.68 24.16 -8.90
C ARG A 108 12.87 24.95 -10.20
N LYS A 109 14.04 25.57 -10.43
CA LYS A 109 14.35 26.20 -11.74
C LYS A 109 14.14 25.19 -12.88
N THR A 110 13.00 25.30 -13.57
CA THR A 110 12.62 24.53 -14.76
C THR A 110 13.08 25.25 -16.01
N ARG A 111 13.16 24.54 -17.15
CA ARG A 111 13.48 25.15 -18.45
C ARG A 111 12.51 26.30 -18.78
N ALA A 112 11.22 26.10 -18.53
CA ALA A 112 10.20 27.12 -18.69
C ALA A 112 10.41 28.32 -17.75
N SER A 113 10.69 28.09 -16.46
CA SER A 113 10.94 29.21 -15.53
C SER A 113 12.16 30.04 -15.94
N VAL A 114 13.23 29.39 -16.42
CA VAL A 114 14.42 30.08 -16.94
C VAL A 114 14.05 30.86 -18.20
N ALA A 115 13.29 30.27 -19.12
CA ALA A 115 12.82 30.98 -20.32
C ALA A 115 11.90 32.19 -19.98
N ARG A 116 11.06 32.08 -18.94
CA ARG A 116 10.25 33.20 -18.44
C ARG A 116 11.12 34.30 -17.82
N GLU A 117 12.14 33.95 -17.02
CA GLU A 117 13.14 34.90 -16.50
C GLU A 117 13.89 35.63 -17.63
N LYS A 118 14.13 34.95 -18.76
CA LYS A 118 14.71 35.54 -19.97
C LYS A 118 13.73 36.42 -20.77
N GLY A 119 12.46 36.50 -20.37
CA GLY A 119 11.45 37.33 -21.02
C GLY A 119 10.80 36.71 -22.26
N LEU A 120 10.84 35.38 -22.40
CA LEU A 120 10.29 34.67 -23.58
C LEU A 120 8.80 34.33 -23.47
N ALA A 121 8.15 34.68 -22.36
CA ALA A 121 6.71 34.42 -22.17
C ALA A 121 5.80 35.07 -23.23
N PRO A 122 6.03 36.33 -23.66
CA PRO A 122 5.22 36.94 -24.71
C PRO A 122 5.38 36.24 -26.06
N LEU A 123 6.58 35.74 -26.38
CA LEU A 123 6.82 34.93 -27.59
C LEU A 123 6.04 33.61 -27.54
N ALA A 124 6.05 32.92 -26.40
CA ALA A 124 5.27 31.70 -26.22
C ALA A 124 3.76 31.95 -26.43
N GLN A 125 3.22 33.01 -25.85
CA GLN A 125 1.81 33.39 -26.00
C GLN A 125 1.46 33.67 -27.47
N LEU A 126 2.30 34.44 -28.17
CA LEU A 126 2.12 34.75 -29.60
C LEU A 126 2.12 33.48 -30.47
N LEU A 127 3.01 32.53 -30.17
CA LEU A 127 3.06 31.26 -30.90
C LEU A 127 1.81 30.39 -30.65
N LEU A 128 1.25 30.43 -29.43
CA LEU A 128 0.04 29.69 -29.06
C LEU A 128 -1.21 30.22 -29.76
N GLU A 129 -1.26 31.53 -30.05
CA GLU A 129 -2.37 32.16 -30.78
C GLU A 129 -2.56 31.52 -32.17
N GLN A 130 -1.46 31.10 -32.81
CA GLN A 130 -1.42 30.44 -34.12
C GLN A 130 -2.07 31.29 -35.23
N ASP A 131 -1.82 32.60 -35.24
CA ASP A 131 -2.27 33.47 -36.34
C ASP A 131 -1.54 33.10 -37.66
N PRO A 132 -2.26 32.85 -38.77
CA PRO A 132 -1.67 32.60 -40.09
C PRO A 132 -0.65 33.65 -40.56
N GLY A 133 -0.76 34.91 -40.11
CA GLY A 133 0.16 35.99 -40.46
C GLY A 133 1.45 36.06 -39.64
N THR A 134 1.56 35.27 -38.57
CA THR A 134 2.74 35.26 -37.69
C THR A 134 3.87 34.45 -38.31
N ASP A 135 5.06 35.05 -38.41
CA ASP A 135 6.30 34.36 -38.76
C ASP A 135 7.14 34.11 -37.49
N PRO A 136 7.17 32.86 -36.97
CA PRO A 136 7.86 32.53 -35.73
C PRO A 136 9.33 32.93 -35.68
N GLU A 137 10.08 32.77 -36.79
CA GLU A 137 11.51 33.08 -36.80
C GLU A 137 11.74 34.59 -36.74
N LYS A 138 10.91 35.35 -37.45
CA LYS A 138 10.97 36.81 -37.46
C LYS A 138 10.58 37.39 -36.09
N GLU A 139 9.51 36.88 -35.49
CA GLU A 139 9.07 37.34 -34.17
C GLU A 139 10.09 36.96 -33.09
N ALA A 140 10.68 35.76 -33.16
CA ALA A 140 11.71 35.32 -32.23
C ALA A 140 13.00 36.14 -32.30
N ALA A 141 13.35 36.73 -33.45
CA ALA A 141 14.50 37.61 -33.59
C ALA A 141 14.43 38.85 -32.66
N ALA A 142 13.22 39.32 -32.32
CA ALA A 142 13.02 40.43 -31.40
C ALA A 142 13.37 40.08 -29.92
N TYR A 143 13.57 38.81 -29.61
CA TYR A 143 13.84 38.31 -28.26
C TYR A 143 15.31 37.89 -28.05
N ILE A 144 16.19 38.09 -29.04
CA ILE A 144 17.63 37.88 -28.89
C ILE A 144 18.19 38.93 -27.94
N HIS A 145 18.79 38.49 -26.84
CA HIS A 145 19.30 39.37 -25.80
C HIS A 145 20.45 38.71 -25.05
N GLU A 146 21.68 39.13 -25.35
CA GLU A 146 22.90 38.54 -24.79
C GLU A 146 22.96 38.63 -23.26
N GLU A 147 22.55 39.76 -22.67
CA GLU A 147 22.50 39.93 -21.20
C GLU A 147 21.49 39.01 -20.50
N LYS A 148 20.43 38.59 -21.21
CA LYS A 148 19.46 37.60 -20.70
C LYS A 148 19.86 36.17 -21.11
N GLY A 149 20.98 36.00 -21.81
CA GLY A 149 21.47 34.71 -22.27
C GLY A 149 20.59 34.06 -23.34
N VAL A 150 19.97 34.85 -24.22
CA VAL A 150 19.32 34.37 -25.45
C VAL A 150 20.18 34.81 -26.62
N LEU A 151 20.97 33.89 -27.17
CA LEU A 151 22.03 34.18 -28.14
C LEU A 151 21.59 34.01 -29.61
N SER A 152 20.47 33.32 -29.85
CA SER A 152 19.97 33.08 -31.21
C SER A 152 18.44 32.97 -31.28
N VAL A 153 17.91 33.02 -32.51
CA VAL A 153 16.48 32.79 -32.81
C VAL A 153 16.06 31.39 -32.33
N GLU A 154 16.90 30.39 -32.54
CA GLU A 154 16.65 29.01 -32.13
C GLU A 154 16.56 28.89 -30.61
N GLU A 155 17.40 29.59 -29.85
CA GLU A 155 17.32 29.61 -28.38
C GLU A 155 16.04 30.30 -27.90
N ALA A 156 15.61 31.38 -28.55
CA ALA A 156 14.36 32.07 -28.24
C ALA A 156 13.15 31.14 -28.49
N LEU A 157 13.12 30.47 -29.65
CA LEU A 157 12.07 29.51 -30.00
C LEU A 157 12.06 28.29 -29.08
N GLN A 158 13.24 27.77 -28.71
CA GLN A 158 13.34 26.64 -27.78
C GLN A 158 12.84 27.03 -26.38
N GLY A 159 13.20 28.22 -25.89
CA GLY A 159 12.71 28.71 -24.61
C GLY A 159 11.19 28.95 -24.63
N ALA A 160 10.64 29.47 -25.73
CA ALA A 160 9.19 29.57 -25.90
C ALA A 160 8.51 28.18 -25.96
N GLN A 161 9.12 27.19 -26.61
CA GLN A 161 8.63 25.80 -26.60
C GLN A 161 8.66 25.19 -25.20
N ASP A 162 9.71 25.43 -24.41
CA ASP A 162 9.80 24.94 -23.04
C ASP A 162 8.67 25.51 -22.16
N ILE A 163 8.32 26.79 -22.36
CA ILE A 163 7.17 27.44 -21.70
C ILE A 163 5.86 26.76 -22.11
N LEU A 164 5.61 26.63 -23.42
CA LEU A 164 4.41 25.98 -23.95
C LEU A 164 4.26 24.53 -23.48
N ALA A 165 5.35 23.76 -23.47
CA ALA A 165 5.36 22.38 -23.00
C ALA A 165 4.95 22.28 -21.52
N GLU A 166 5.43 23.21 -20.67
CA GLU A 166 5.05 23.26 -19.26
C GLU A 166 3.59 23.67 -19.09
N ASP A 167 3.14 24.72 -19.79
CA ASP A 167 1.75 25.22 -19.70
C ASP A 167 0.72 24.18 -20.17
N ILE A 168 1.01 23.47 -21.27
CA ILE A 168 0.19 22.33 -21.73
C ILE A 168 0.18 21.21 -20.69
N SER A 169 1.33 20.92 -20.06
CA SER A 169 1.44 19.82 -19.09
C SER A 169 0.75 20.07 -17.75
N ASP A 170 0.59 21.35 -17.40
CA ASP A 170 -0.04 21.81 -16.16
C ASP A 170 -1.54 22.06 -16.31
N ASN A 171 -2.09 21.99 -17.53
CA ASN A 171 -3.53 22.08 -17.75
C ASN A 171 -4.28 20.89 -17.13
N ALA A 172 -5.15 21.16 -16.15
CA ALA A 172 -5.84 20.13 -15.37
C ALA A 172 -6.73 19.22 -16.22
N GLU A 173 -7.48 19.78 -17.18
CA GLU A 173 -8.37 19.01 -18.05
C GLU A 173 -7.58 18.04 -18.94
N TYR A 174 -6.45 18.50 -19.48
CA TYR A 174 -5.61 17.64 -20.32
C TYR A 174 -5.05 16.47 -19.53
N ARG A 175 -4.58 16.72 -18.31
CA ARG A 175 -4.07 15.68 -17.42
C ARG A 175 -5.15 14.67 -17.05
N LYS A 176 -6.35 15.16 -16.71
CA LYS A 176 -7.50 14.34 -16.35
C LYS A 176 -7.87 13.36 -17.48
N GLU A 177 -7.99 13.86 -18.71
CA GLU A 177 -8.31 13.02 -19.86
C GLU A 177 -7.17 12.06 -20.21
N ILE A 178 -5.91 12.49 -20.16
CA ILE A 178 -4.76 11.61 -20.42
C ILE A 178 -4.66 10.52 -19.35
N ARG A 179 -4.92 10.83 -18.08
CA ARG A 179 -5.01 9.85 -16.98
C ARG A 179 -6.10 8.83 -17.28
N HIS A 180 -7.30 9.29 -17.66
CA HIS A 180 -8.41 8.41 -18.01
C HIS A 180 -8.10 7.50 -19.22
N LEU A 181 -7.53 8.05 -20.29
CA LEU A 181 -7.08 7.28 -21.46
C LEU A 181 -6.04 6.23 -21.07
N THR A 182 -5.05 6.63 -20.28
CA THR A 182 -3.96 5.75 -19.84
C THR A 182 -4.49 4.64 -18.94
N SER A 183 -5.33 4.93 -17.94
CA SER A 183 -5.94 3.91 -17.09
C SER A 183 -6.80 2.91 -17.86
N ARG A 184 -7.47 3.36 -18.93
CA ARG A 184 -8.40 2.53 -19.71
C ARG A 184 -7.71 1.67 -20.78
N PHE A 185 -6.72 2.22 -21.47
CA PHE A 185 -6.09 1.60 -22.64
C PHE A 185 -4.59 1.31 -22.45
N GLY A 186 -4.01 1.73 -21.33
CA GLY A 186 -2.62 1.46 -20.99
C GLY A 186 -2.40 0.03 -20.53
N SER A 187 -1.14 -0.38 -20.56
CA SER A 187 -0.65 -1.66 -20.08
C SER A 187 0.53 -1.43 -19.15
N LEU A 188 0.67 -2.31 -18.15
CA LEU A 188 1.86 -2.38 -17.33
C LEU A 188 2.84 -3.36 -17.98
N LEU A 189 4.09 -2.93 -18.13
CA LEU A 189 5.18 -3.73 -18.66
C LEU A 189 6.22 -3.96 -17.57
N CYS A 190 6.70 -5.19 -17.49
CA CYS A 190 7.80 -5.59 -16.62
C CYS A 190 8.94 -6.15 -17.46
N LYS A 191 10.16 -5.71 -17.17
CA LYS A 191 11.39 -6.23 -17.77
C LYS A 191 12.38 -6.66 -16.71
N GLN A 192 13.17 -7.69 -17.00
CA GLN A 192 14.28 -8.11 -16.15
C GLN A 192 15.31 -6.97 -15.99
N ALA A 193 15.74 -6.73 -14.75
CA ALA A 193 16.75 -5.75 -14.40
C ALA A 193 18.11 -6.37 -14.04
N LYS A 194 18.11 -7.61 -13.51
CA LYS A 194 19.31 -8.37 -13.10
C LYS A 194 19.30 -9.76 -13.72
N GLU A 195 20.45 -10.21 -14.22
CA GLU A 195 20.67 -11.58 -14.74
C GLU A 195 20.95 -12.59 -13.60
N GLU A 196 20.07 -12.61 -12.61
CA GLU A 196 20.10 -13.55 -11.49
C GLU A 196 18.77 -14.32 -11.45
N ASP A 197 18.84 -15.62 -11.14
CA ASP A 197 17.63 -16.42 -10.95
C ASP A 197 16.89 -15.92 -9.71
N SER A 198 15.60 -15.61 -9.87
CA SER A 198 14.75 -15.14 -8.80
C SER A 198 13.34 -15.71 -8.91
N VAL A 199 12.56 -15.53 -7.85
CA VAL A 199 11.13 -15.88 -7.81
C VAL A 199 10.28 -15.05 -8.78
N TYR A 200 10.87 -14.02 -9.42
CA TYR A 200 10.20 -13.11 -10.35
C TYR A 200 10.31 -13.52 -11.82
N ALA A 201 10.80 -14.72 -12.14
CA ALA A 201 11.01 -15.20 -13.51
C ALA A 201 9.76 -15.06 -14.40
N ASN A 202 8.56 -15.26 -13.85
CA ASN A 202 7.29 -15.08 -14.56
C ASN A 202 6.98 -13.62 -14.96
N TYR A 203 7.75 -12.65 -14.45
CA TYR A 203 7.58 -11.21 -14.69
C TYR A 203 8.73 -10.59 -15.50
N TYR A 204 9.72 -11.37 -15.94
CA TYR A 204 10.88 -10.86 -16.68
C TYR A 204 10.56 -10.31 -18.07
N ASP A 205 9.51 -10.82 -18.71
CA ASP A 205 8.94 -10.29 -19.95
C ASP A 205 7.41 -10.36 -19.87
N PHE A 206 6.84 -9.53 -18.99
CA PHE A 206 5.42 -9.55 -18.69
C PHE A 206 4.76 -8.24 -19.15
N SER A 207 3.60 -8.37 -19.77
CA SER A 207 2.75 -7.24 -20.14
C SER A 207 1.29 -7.59 -19.87
N SER A 208 0.54 -6.64 -19.30
CA SER A 208 -0.90 -6.81 -19.06
C SER A 208 -1.64 -5.47 -19.10
N PRO A 209 -2.85 -5.42 -19.68
CA PRO A 209 -3.72 -4.24 -19.54
C PRO A 209 -3.94 -3.88 -18.07
N LEU A 210 -3.94 -2.58 -17.76
CA LEU A 210 -4.05 -2.10 -16.38
C LEU A 210 -5.34 -2.56 -15.69
N LYS A 211 -6.45 -2.57 -16.43
CA LYS A 211 -7.78 -2.99 -15.95
C LYS A 211 -7.87 -4.47 -15.55
N ASP A 212 -6.98 -5.31 -16.08
CA ASP A 212 -7.02 -6.77 -15.91
C ASP A 212 -5.98 -7.25 -14.87
N LEU A 213 -5.19 -6.34 -14.27
CA LEU A 213 -4.17 -6.68 -13.30
C LEU A 213 -4.76 -7.01 -11.92
N PRO A 214 -4.58 -8.24 -11.42
CA PRO A 214 -5.02 -8.59 -10.09
C PRO A 214 -4.07 -8.03 -9.01
N GLY A 215 -4.62 -7.68 -7.86
CA GLY A 215 -3.88 -7.05 -6.74
C GLY A 215 -2.63 -7.83 -6.30
N HIS A 216 -2.71 -9.16 -6.18
CA HIS A 216 -1.56 -9.98 -5.78
C HIS A 216 -0.39 -9.90 -6.77
N ARG A 217 -0.64 -9.70 -8.07
CA ARG A 217 0.43 -9.49 -9.06
C ARG A 217 1.04 -8.11 -8.94
N ILE A 218 0.24 -7.08 -8.68
CA ILE A 218 0.74 -5.72 -8.44
C ILE A 218 1.71 -5.72 -7.26
N LEU A 219 1.35 -6.38 -6.14
CA LEU A 219 2.22 -6.50 -4.97
C LEU A 219 3.52 -7.27 -5.30
N ALA A 220 3.42 -8.40 -6.01
CA ALA A 220 4.59 -9.17 -6.42
C ALA A 220 5.54 -8.39 -7.35
N ILE A 221 4.98 -7.65 -8.31
CA ILE A 221 5.73 -6.83 -9.26
C ILE A 221 6.42 -5.67 -8.54
N ASN A 222 5.71 -4.93 -7.68
CA ASN A 222 6.29 -3.83 -6.93
C ASN A 222 7.40 -4.31 -5.98
N ARG A 223 7.25 -5.50 -5.38
CA ARG A 223 8.32 -6.12 -4.60
C ARG A 223 9.53 -6.46 -5.46
N GLY A 224 9.32 -7.08 -6.63
CA GLY A 224 10.40 -7.40 -7.56
C GLY A 224 11.13 -6.15 -8.06
N GLU A 225 10.44 -5.02 -8.22
CA GLU A 225 11.07 -3.74 -8.54
C GLU A 225 11.86 -3.17 -7.35
N LYS A 226 11.32 -3.24 -6.12
CA LYS A 226 11.99 -2.79 -4.88
C LYS A 226 13.25 -3.59 -4.58
N GLU A 227 13.25 -4.89 -4.88
CA GLU A 227 14.42 -5.78 -4.81
C GLU A 227 15.32 -5.67 -6.06
N GLU A 228 14.99 -4.78 -6.99
CA GLU A 228 15.74 -4.44 -8.21
C GLU A 228 15.89 -5.59 -9.22
N PHE A 229 15.00 -6.60 -9.17
CA PHE A 229 14.94 -7.66 -10.19
C PHE A 229 14.10 -7.26 -11.41
N LEU A 230 13.17 -6.32 -11.24
CA LEU A 230 12.27 -5.85 -12.29
C LEU A 230 12.43 -4.35 -12.54
N LYS A 231 12.25 -3.94 -13.79
CA LYS A 231 11.90 -2.57 -14.19
C LYS A 231 10.46 -2.54 -14.64
N VAL A 232 9.67 -1.64 -14.09
CA VAL A 232 8.22 -1.60 -14.32
C VAL A 232 7.84 -0.26 -14.92
N SER A 233 7.11 -0.28 -16.03
CA SER A 233 6.58 0.92 -16.69
C SER A 233 5.10 0.79 -17.01
N VAL A 234 4.43 1.93 -17.17
CA VAL A 234 3.08 2.01 -17.75
C VAL A 234 3.19 2.61 -19.15
N GLU A 235 2.67 1.89 -20.16
CA GLU A 235 2.71 2.34 -21.55
C GLU A 235 1.32 2.35 -22.17
N ILE A 236 1.09 3.30 -23.08
CA ILE A 236 -0.08 3.43 -23.93
C ILE A 236 0.39 3.82 -25.34
N SER A 237 -0.37 3.47 -26.37
CA SER A 237 -0.12 4.00 -27.72
C SER A 237 -0.18 5.53 -27.68
N LYS A 238 0.94 6.19 -27.97
CA LYS A 238 1.07 7.66 -27.90
C LYS A 238 0.09 8.38 -28.83
N ASP A 239 -0.39 7.73 -29.88
CA ASP A 239 -1.38 8.29 -30.79
C ASP A 239 -2.65 8.73 -30.06
N LEU A 240 -3.08 8.00 -29.02
CA LEU A 240 -4.29 8.34 -28.26
C LEU A 240 -4.16 9.69 -27.52
N PRO A 241 -3.23 9.85 -26.56
CA PRO A 241 -3.08 11.11 -25.84
C PRO A 241 -2.59 12.26 -26.73
N LEU A 242 -1.72 11.99 -27.72
CA LEU A 242 -1.23 13.04 -28.62
C LEU A 242 -2.32 13.54 -29.58
N ASN A 243 -3.19 12.67 -30.12
CA ASN A 243 -4.31 13.12 -30.95
C ASN A 243 -5.32 13.95 -30.14
N TYR A 244 -5.57 13.57 -28.89
CA TYR A 244 -6.37 14.37 -27.97
C TYR A 244 -5.75 15.75 -27.77
N LEU A 245 -4.49 15.83 -27.33
CA LEU A 245 -3.79 17.11 -27.13
C LEU A 245 -3.76 17.96 -28.42
N PHE A 246 -3.50 17.32 -29.57
CA PHE A 246 -3.54 17.98 -30.86
C PHE A 246 -4.89 18.64 -31.12
N SER A 247 -6.00 17.92 -30.88
CA SER A 247 -7.37 18.45 -31.05
C SER A 247 -7.70 19.61 -30.11
N GLN A 248 -7.03 19.70 -28.96
CA GLN A 248 -7.27 20.75 -27.96
C GLN A 248 -6.38 21.98 -28.17
N VAL A 249 -5.14 21.78 -28.62
CA VAL A 249 -4.10 22.84 -28.64
C VAL A 249 -3.86 23.38 -30.05
N VAL A 250 -3.93 22.55 -31.09
CA VAL A 250 -3.62 22.95 -32.47
C VAL A 250 -4.89 23.46 -33.16
N LYS A 251 -4.94 24.76 -33.46
CA LYS A 251 -6.11 25.40 -34.09
C LYS A 251 -6.14 25.17 -35.60
N ASP A 252 -5.00 25.41 -36.26
CA ASP A 252 -4.82 25.15 -37.69
C ASP A 252 -3.37 24.75 -37.96
N HIS A 253 -3.19 23.49 -38.35
CA HIS A 253 -1.90 22.86 -38.65
C HIS A 253 -1.13 23.49 -39.82
N ARG A 254 -1.78 24.37 -40.60
CA ARG A 254 -1.18 25.08 -41.73
C ARG A 254 -0.48 26.37 -41.30
N THR A 255 -0.73 26.85 -40.09
CA THR A 255 -0.11 28.09 -39.59
C THR A 255 1.40 27.89 -39.39
N PRO A 256 2.24 28.91 -39.59
CA PRO A 256 3.68 28.79 -39.38
C PRO A 256 4.04 28.36 -37.95
N SER A 257 3.31 28.85 -36.95
CA SER A 257 3.50 28.52 -35.53
C SER A 257 3.10 27.09 -35.16
N ALA A 258 2.20 26.43 -35.93
CA ALA A 258 1.69 25.10 -35.58
C ALA A 258 2.81 24.07 -35.39
N LYS A 259 3.86 24.08 -36.21
CA LYS A 259 4.98 23.13 -36.08
C LYS A 259 5.70 23.26 -34.74
N ILE A 260 5.83 24.48 -34.23
CA ILE A 260 6.48 24.78 -32.95
C ILE A 260 5.58 24.35 -31.80
N VAL A 261 4.28 24.66 -31.88
CA VAL A 261 3.28 24.22 -30.89
C VAL A 261 3.18 22.70 -30.83
N ILE A 262 3.22 22.01 -31.99
CA ILE A 262 3.23 20.54 -32.05
C ILE A 262 4.47 19.94 -31.39
N ARG A 263 5.65 20.55 -31.57
CA ARG A 263 6.86 20.09 -30.87
C ARG A 263 6.74 20.28 -29.36
N ALA A 264 6.22 21.44 -28.92
CA ALA A 264 6.02 21.73 -27.51
C ALA A 264 4.98 20.79 -26.88
N LEU A 265 3.88 20.46 -27.56
CA LEU A 265 2.87 19.53 -27.02
C LEU A 265 3.43 18.11 -26.87
N ILE A 266 4.23 17.63 -27.83
CA ILE A 266 4.86 16.31 -27.77
C ILE A 266 5.88 16.26 -26.62
N ASP A 267 6.73 17.27 -26.48
CA ASP A 267 7.68 17.37 -25.36
C ASP A 267 6.94 17.46 -24.01
N GLY A 268 5.90 18.27 -23.92
CA GLY A 268 5.06 18.38 -22.73
C GLY A 268 4.45 17.04 -22.33
N TYR A 269 3.93 16.28 -23.30
CA TYR A 269 3.42 14.93 -23.04
C TYR A 269 4.53 13.98 -22.56
N ASP A 270 5.60 13.81 -23.34
CA ASP A 270 6.63 12.80 -23.11
C ASP A 270 7.45 13.06 -21.85
N ARG A 271 7.81 14.33 -21.59
CA ARG A 271 8.71 14.70 -20.49
C ARG A 271 7.96 14.97 -19.19
N LEU A 272 6.71 15.45 -19.24
CA LEU A 272 6.01 15.99 -18.07
C LEU A 272 4.71 15.25 -17.74
N ILE A 273 3.82 15.03 -18.73
CA ILE A 273 2.51 14.40 -18.46
C ILE A 273 2.67 12.90 -18.23
N ALA A 274 3.25 12.16 -19.20
CA ALA A 274 3.31 10.69 -19.15
C ALA A 274 4.02 10.16 -17.89
N PRO A 275 5.21 10.66 -17.49
CA PRO A 275 5.87 10.18 -16.26
C PRO A 275 5.13 10.55 -14.97
N SER A 276 4.30 11.61 -14.99
CA SER A 276 3.46 11.97 -13.85
C SER A 276 2.24 11.06 -13.76
N VAL A 277 1.54 10.87 -14.87
CA VAL A 277 0.35 10.01 -14.97
C VAL A 277 0.72 8.56 -14.66
N GLU A 278 1.87 8.08 -15.13
CA GLU A 278 2.38 6.75 -14.77
C GLU A 278 2.52 6.59 -13.25
N ARG A 279 3.16 7.55 -12.55
CA ARG A 279 3.32 7.49 -11.09
C ARG A 279 1.98 7.52 -10.37
N GLU A 280 1.06 8.37 -10.82
CA GLU A 280 -0.30 8.47 -10.27
C GLU A 280 -1.04 7.13 -10.39
N ILE A 281 -1.06 6.53 -11.59
CA ILE A 281 -1.70 5.23 -11.86
C ILE A 281 -1.04 4.11 -11.06
N ARG A 282 0.29 4.06 -11.00
CA ARG A 282 1.00 3.04 -10.22
C ARG A 282 0.71 3.14 -8.72
N THR A 283 0.54 4.36 -8.22
CA THR A 283 0.14 4.61 -6.82
C THR A 283 -1.28 4.10 -6.57
N GLU A 284 -2.24 4.47 -7.44
CA GLU A 284 -3.63 4.01 -7.34
C GLU A 284 -3.75 2.48 -7.41
N LEU A 285 -3.01 1.83 -8.32
CA LEU A 285 -2.96 0.37 -8.42
C LEU A 285 -2.41 -0.27 -7.14
N PHE A 286 -1.37 0.32 -6.55
CA PHE A 286 -0.78 -0.17 -5.31
C PHE A 286 -1.72 -0.01 -4.12
N GLU A 287 -2.37 1.15 -3.98
CA GLU A 287 -3.36 1.41 -2.92
C GLU A 287 -4.51 0.41 -3.00
N LYS A 288 -5.11 0.25 -4.18
CA LYS A 288 -6.21 -0.70 -4.40
C LYS A 288 -5.79 -2.16 -4.13
N ALA A 289 -4.58 -2.54 -4.54
CA ALA A 289 -4.05 -3.87 -4.25
C ALA A 289 -3.84 -4.09 -2.74
N SER A 290 -3.35 -3.06 -2.05
CA SER A 290 -3.09 -3.08 -0.61
C SER A 290 -4.38 -3.14 0.19
N GLU A 291 -5.39 -2.34 -0.15
CA GLU A 291 -6.71 -2.39 0.49
C GLU A 291 -7.34 -3.80 0.42
N GLY A 292 -7.31 -4.41 -0.77
CA GLY A 292 -7.82 -5.78 -0.96
C GLY A 292 -7.04 -6.81 -0.14
N ALA A 293 -5.72 -6.67 -0.04
CA ALA A 293 -4.87 -7.55 0.76
C ALA A 293 -5.11 -7.35 2.27
N ILE A 294 -5.22 -6.11 2.75
CA ILE A 294 -5.51 -5.77 4.15
C ILE A 294 -6.85 -6.35 4.58
N ALA A 295 -7.89 -6.28 3.74
CA ALA A 295 -9.18 -6.88 4.04
C ALA A 295 -9.07 -8.40 4.28
N LEU A 296 -8.33 -9.11 3.41
CA LEU A 296 -8.05 -10.54 3.57
C LEU A 296 -7.22 -10.82 4.84
N PHE A 297 -6.22 -9.99 5.14
CA PHE A 297 -5.38 -10.14 6.33
C PHE A 297 -6.19 -9.93 7.61
N SER A 298 -7.09 -8.95 7.62
CA SER A 298 -8.02 -8.70 8.71
C SER A 298 -8.93 -9.90 8.96
N GLU A 299 -9.49 -10.50 7.90
CA GLU A 299 -10.31 -11.71 8.00
C GLU A 299 -9.49 -12.91 8.52
N ASN A 300 -8.29 -13.13 7.98
CA ASN A 300 -7.41 -14.20 8.43
C ASN A 300 -6.98 -14.04 9.89
N LEU A 301 -6.63 -12.81 10.30
CA LEU A 301 -6.29 -12.51 11.69
C LEU A 301 -7.50 -12.72 12.61
N LYS A 302 -8.69 -12.26 12.22
CA LYS A 302 -9.93 -12.49 12.98
C LYS A 302 -10.19 -13.99 13.17
N ASN A 303 -10.09 -14.79 12.10
CA ASN A 303 -10.30 -16.24 12.18
C ASN A 303 -9.27 -16.91 13.10
N LEU A 304 -8.02 -16.45 13.05
CA LEU A 304 -6.96 -16.93 13.92
C LEU A 304 -7.22 -16.58 15.40
N LEU A 305 -7.61 -15.34 15.69
CA LEU A 305 -7.91 -14.86 17.05
C LEU A 305 -9.17 -15.52 17.64
N MET A 306 -10.17 -15.80 16.80
CA MET A 306 -11.44 -16.40 17.19
C MET A 306 -11.43 -17.93 17.16
N SER A 307 -10.26 -18.55 16.96
CA SER A 307 -10.11 -20.00 17.01
C SER A 307 -10.49 -20.55 18.39
N ALA A 308 -11.21 -21.68 18.40
CA ALA A 308 -11.77 -22.22 19.63
C ALA A 308 -10.66 -22.65 20.62
N PRO A 309 -10.69 -22.18 21.89
CA PRO A 309 -9.67 -22.49 22.88
C PRO A 309 -9.85 -23.90 23.49
N LEU A 310 -8.75 -24.63 23.68
CA LEU A 310 -8.74 -25.92 24.38
C LEU A 310 -8.37 -25.76 25.87
N LYS A 311 -9.33 -25.32 26.67
CA LYS A 311 -9.11 -24.97 28.08
C LYS A 311 -8.93 -26.20 28.98
N GLY A 312 -8.13 -26.04 30.04
CA GLY A 312 -8.01 -27.02 31.12
C GLY A 312 -7.23 -28.29 30.76
N LYS A 313 -6.44 -28.26 29.67
CA LYS A 313 -5.67 -29.38 29.16
C LYS A 313 -4.17 -29.16 29.32
N THR A 314 -3.44 -30.21 29.66
CA THR A 314 -1.97 -30.20 29.64
C THR A 314 -1.49 -30.40 28.20
N VAL A 315 -0.70 -29.47 27.69
CA VAL A 315 -0.29 -29.44 26.27
C VAL A 315 1.21 -29.61 26.14
N LEU A 316 1.64 -30.49 25.24
CA LEU A 316 3.01 -30.55 24.75
C LEU A 316 3.13 -29.78 23.45
N GLY A 317 3.74 -28.61 23.46
CA GLY A 317 4.09 -27.87 22.24
C GLY A 317 5.32 -28.45 21.57
N LEU A 318 5.27 -28.56 20.25
CA LEU A 318 6.38 -28.93 19.38
C LEU A 318 6.57 -27.84 18.32
N ASP A 319 7.74 -27.20 18.36
CA ASP A 319 8.25 -26.31 17.33
C ASP A 319 9.16 -27.11 16.37
N PRO A 320 8.71 -27.41 15.14
CA PRO A 320 9.43 -28.24 14.18
C PRO A 320 10.76 -27.62 13.71
N GLY A 321 11.73 -28.46 13.40
CA GLY A 321 12.99 -28.01 12.83
C GLY A 321 13.87 -29.13 12.32
N TYR A 322 14.69 -28.83 11.31
CA TYR A 322 15.67 -29.76 10.74
C TYR A 322 16.99 -29.73 11.54
N ARG A 323 17.93 -28.86 11.16
CA ARG A 323 19.31 -28.81 11.71
C ARG A 323 19.35 -28.55 13.22
N THR A 324 18.48 -27.67 13.71
CA THR A 324 18.44 -27.26 15.12
C THR A 324 17.54 -28.17 15.98
N GLY A 325 16.98 -29.23 15.40
CA GLY A 325 16.04 -30.13 16.07
C GLY A 325 14.67 -29.50 16.32
N CYS A 326 13.71 -30.32 16.77
CA CYS A 326 12.39 -29.87 17.20
C CYS A 326 12.40 -29.55 18.69
N LYS A 327 11.84 -28.40 19.07
CA LYS A 327 11.84 -27.95 20.48
C LYS A 327 10.50 -28.32 21.09
N LEU A 328 10.55 -28.77 22.32
CA LEU A 328 9.41 -29.24 23.09
C LEU A 328 9.22 -28.37 24.31
N ALA A 329 7.97 -28.06 24.64
CA ALA A 329 7.60 -27.41 25.89
C ALA A 329 6.30 -28.03 26.42
N VAL A 330 6.29 -28.42 27.70
CA VAL A 330 5.07 -28.88 28.36
C VAL A 330 4.49 -27.72 29.16
N VAL A 331 3.21 -27.42 28.94
CA VAL A 331 2.45 -26.46 29.75
C VAL A 331 1.29 -27.16 30.46
N ASP A 332 1.08 -26.78 31.72
CA ASP A 332 -0.03 -27.28 32.53
C ASP A 332 -1.38 -26.67 32.12
N PRO A 333 -2.52 -27.08 32.71
CA PRO A 333 -3.84 -26.55 32.39
C PRO A 333 -4.01 -25.02 32.55
N THR A 334 -3.09 -24.34 33.25
CA THR A 334 -3.07 -22.89 33.45
C THR A 334 -2.13 -22.16 32.48
N GLY A 335 -1.35 -22.90 31.68
CA GLY A 335 -0.34 -22.36 30.78
C GLY A 335 1.03 -22.16 31.43
N LYS A 336 1.24 -22.66 32.67
CA LYS A 336 2.55 -22.64 33.33
C LYS A 336 3.45 -23.70 32.69
N VAL A 337 4.69 -23.31 32.36
CA VAL A 337 5.66 -24.25 31.79
C VAL A 337 6.15 -25.23 32.87
N LEU A 338 6.11 -26.51 32.56
CA LEU A 338 6.54 -27.61 33.43
C LEU A 338 7.90 -28.18 33.04
N ASP A 339 8.19 -28.28 31.74
CA ASP A 339 9.42 -28.89 31.22
C ASP A 339 9.69 -28.44 29.79
N THR A 340 10.95 -28.55 29.35
CA THR A 340 11.36 -28.34 27.96
C THR A 340 12.34 -29.40 27.51
N ALA A 341 12.41 -29.66 26.20
CA ALA A 341 13.38 -30.57 25.63
C ALA A 341 13.69 -30.22 24.18
N VAL A 342 14.78 -30.79 23.65
CA VAL A 342 15.09 -30.76 22.22
C VAL A 342 15.23 -32.19 21.72
N ILE A 343 14.55 -32.48 20.62
CA ILE A 343 14.58 -33.79 19.96
C ILE A 343 15.01 -33.64 18.50
N TYR A 344 15.42 -34.74 17.88
CA TYR A 344 15.95 -34.73 16.51
C TYR A 344 15.29 -35.80 15.64
N PRO A 345 13.95 -35.79 15.45
CA PRO A 345 13.25 -36.82 14.68
C PRO A 345 13.43 -36.68 13.16
N THR A 346 13.93 -35.54 12.69
CA THR A 346 14.07 -35.20 11.26
C THR A 346 15.54 -35.13 10.83
N LYS A 347 15.76 -35.09 9.51
CA LYS A 347 17.09 -34.90 8.93
C LYS A 347 17.74 -33.59 9.39
N PRO A 348 19.07 -33.55 9.58
CA PRO A 348 20.03 -34.57 9.18
C PRO A 348 20.29 -35.67 10.22
N ARG A 349 19.83 -35.53 11.47
CA ARG A 349 20.16 -36.48 12.55
C ARG A 349 19.20 -37.67 12.59
N GLU A 350 17.91 -37.45 12.37
CA GLU A 350 16.88 -38.49 12.21
C GLU A 350 16.89 -39.55 13.34
N ASP A 351 17.13 -39.13 14.58
CA ASP A 351 17.12 -39.98 15.79
C ASP A 351 15.68 -40.21 16.26
N ILE A 352 14.92 -40.97 15.47
CA ILE A 352 13.53 -41.31 15.73
C ILE A 352 13.37 -42.07 17.06
N PRO A 353 14.14 -43.13 17.38
CA PRO A 353 13.95 -43.88 18.62
C PRO A 353 14.27 -43.06 19.87
N GLY A 354 15.32 -42.23 19.84
CA GLY A 354 15.67 -41.34 20.94
C GLY A 354 14.62 -40.27 21.19
N SER A 355 14.13 -39.65 20.11
CA SER A 355 13.09 -38.65 20.14
C SER A 355 11.77 -39.22 20.69
N ALA A 356 11.37 -40.42 20.24
CA ALA A 356 10.16 -41.08 20.71
C ALA A 356 10.21 -41.40 22.21
N ARG A 357 11.36 -41.85 22.74
CA ARG A 357 11.54 -42.08 24.19
C ARG A 357 11.33 -40.80 25.00
N ILE A 358 11.85 -39.67 24.53
CA ILE A 358 11.70 -38.37 25.21
C ILE A 358 10.23 -37.94 25.21
N VAL A 359 9.55 -38.02 24.06
CA VAL A 359 8.12 -37.66 23.95
C VAL A 359 7.27 -38.52 24.89
N ARG A 360 7.45 -39.85 24.87
CA ARG A 360 6.71 -40.77 25.76
C ARG A 360 6.94 -40.45 27.24
N ARG A 361 8.18 -40.19 27.63
CA ARG A 361 8.53 -39.79 29.00
C ARG A 361 7.81 -38.51 29.43
N LEU A 362 7.74 -37.50 28.55
CA LEU A 362 7.03 -36.24 28.86
C LEU A 362 5.52 -36.47 28.98
N ILE A 363 4.94 -37.29 28.10
CA ILE A 363 3.54 -37.68 28.16
C ILE A 363 3.22 -38.38 29.48
N ASP A 364 4.01 -39.39 29.86
CA ASP A 364 3.84 -40.16 31.10
C ASP A 364 3.95 -39.27 32.34
N ARG A 365 5.01 -38.44 32.39
CA ARG A 365 5.37 -37.65 33.58
C ARG A 365 4.37 -36.55 33.88
N TYR A 366 3.83 -35.91 32.84
CA TYR A 366 2.97 -34.72 32.99
C TYR A 366 1.52 -34.98 32.61
N HIS A 367 1.16 -36.22 32.26
CA HIS A 367 -0.19 -36.59 31.83
C HIS A 367 -0.69 -35.70 30.68
N VAL A 368 0.12 -35.55 29.64
CA VAL A 368 -0.19 -34.71 28.48
C VAL A 368 -1.47 -35.20 27.80
N ASP A 369 -2.43 -34.28 27.59
CA ASP A 369 -3.69 -34.57 26.89
C ASP A 369 -3.52 -34.49 25.37
N VAL A 370 -2.74 -33.50 24.91
CA VAL A 370 -2.60 -33.18 23.48
C VAL A 370 -1.21 -32.64 23.13
N VAL A 371 -0.76 -32.95 21.92
CA VAL A 371 0.46 -32.39 21.31
C VAL A 371 0.08 -31.28 20.32
N ALA A 372 0.54 -30.06 20.55
CA ALA A 372 0.41 -28.94 19.62
C ALA A 372 1.63 -28.93 18.69
N ILE A 373 1.43 -29.09 17.38
CA ILE A 373 2.50 -29.15 16.38
C ILE A 373 2.45 -27.86 15.56
N GLY A 374 3.55 -27.11 15.55
CA GLY A 374 3.66 -25.95 14.69
C GLY A 374 3.59 -26.29 13.18
N ASN A 375 3.04 -25.40 12.37
CA ASN A 375 2.86 -25.58 10.92
C ASN A 375 3.99 -24.99 10.05
N GLY A 376 5.16 -24.77 10.63
CA GLY A 376 6.34 -24.19 10.00
C GLY A 376 7.20 -25.21 9.26
N THR A 377 8.51 -24.94 9.22
CA THR A 377 9.48 -25.77 8.49
C THR A 377 9.64 -27.15 9.14
N ALA A 378 9.63 -28.22 8.37
CA ALA A 378 9.68 -29.62 8.85
C ALA A 378 8.43 -30.09 9.62
N SER A 379 7.32 -29.35 9.53
CA SER A 379 6.06 -29.68 10.21
C SER A 379 5.48 -31.01 9.75
N LYS A 380 5.50 -31.30 8.43
CA LYS A 380 5.00 -32.56 7.86
C LYS A 380 5.73 -33.78 8.41
N GLU A 381 7.06 -33.76 8.44
CA GLU A 381 7.87 -34.85 8.98
C GLU A 381 7.67 -35.00 10.49
N SER A 382 7.52 -33.88 11.20
CA SER A 382 7.27 -33.87 12.65
C SER A 382 5.88 -34.42 12.99
N GLU A 383 4.87 -34.11 12.17
CA GLU A 383 3.51 -34.66 12.28
C GLU A 383 3.50 -36.17 12.12
N ILE A 384 4.16 -36.69 11.07
CA ILE A 384 4.29 -38.14 10.84
C ILE A 384 4.94 -38.80 12.06
N PHE A 385 6.06 -38.23 12.55
CA PHE A 385 6.76 -38.74 13.72
C PHE A 385 5.89 -38.76 14.99
N ILE A 386 5.15 -37.68 15.27
CA ILE A 386 4.26 -37.62 16.44
C ILE A 386 3.09 -38.59 16.32
N SER A 387 2.47 -38.66 15.14
CA SER A 387 1.37 -39.57 14.85
C SER A 387 1.77 -41.02 15.10
N ASP A 388 2.94 -41.44 14.59
CA ASP A 388 3.47 -42.79 14.80
C ASP A 388 3.86 -43.04 16.26
N THR A 389 4.49 -42.06 16.91
CA THR A 389 4.86 -42.16 18.33
C THR A 389 3.63 -42.34 19.24
N ILE A 390 2.55 -41.60 18.97
CA ILE A 390 1.28 -41.68 19.71
C ILE A 390 0.60 -43.05 19.46
N ARG A 391 0.62 -43.52 18.21
CA ARG A 391 0.05 -44.82 17.83
C ARG A 391 0.72 -45.97 18.58
N ASP A 392 2.04 -46.00 18.56
CA ASP A 392 2.85 -47.02 19.25
C ASP A 392 2.71 -46.97 20.77
N TYR A 393 2.41 -45.78 21.31
CA TYR A 393 2.18 -45.55 22.74
C TYR A 393 0.74 -45.91 23.19
N GLY A 394 -0.12 -46.39 22.27
CA GLY A 394 -1.47 -46.86 22.58
C GLY A 394 -2.58 -45.82 22.40
N GLY A 395 -2.31 -44.72 21.68
CA GLY A 395 -3.34 -43.82 21.14
C GLY A 395 -4.10 -42.94 22.15
N ARG A 396 -3.62 -42.84 23.40
CA ARG A 396 -4.29 -42.10 24.49
C ARG A 396 -4.20 -40.57 24.36
N VAL A 397 -3.21 -40.08 23.63
CA VAL A 397 -2.94 -38.64 23.42
C VAL A 397 -3.39 -38.24 22.02
N LYS A 398 -3.88 -37.01 21.85
CA LYS A 398 -4.21 -36.46 20.53
C LYS A 398 -3.13 -35.50 20.05
N TYR A 399 -3.14 -35.13 18.77
CA TYR A 399 -2.33 -34.01 18.28
C TYR A 399 -3.18 -33.05 17.46
N ALA A 400 -2.74 -31.81 17.36
CA ALA A 400 -3.35 -30.78 16.55
C ALA A 400 -2.28 -29.89 15.91
N MET A 401 -2.51 -29.48 14.67
CA MET A 401 -1.67 -28.47 14.00
C MET A 401 -2.04 -27.07 14.51
N VAL A 402 -1.03 -26.25 14.75
CA VAL A 402 -1.15 -24.88 15.28
C VAL A 402 -0.34 -23.94 14.40
N SER A 403 -0.90 -22.75 14.14
CA SER A 403 -0.19 -21.71 13.41
C SER A 403 1.03 -21.23 14.20
N GLU A 404 2.20 -21.19 13.55
CA GLU A 404 3.42 -20.57 14.08
C GLU A 404 3.53 -19.07 13.75
N ALA A 405 2.50 -18.48 13.12
CA ALA A 405 2.51 -17.07 12.73
C ALA A 405 2.91 -16.15 13.90
N GLY A 406 4.02 -15.44 13.77
CA GLY A 406 4.54 -14.54 14.81
C GLY A 406 5.21 -15.23 16.02
N ALA A 407 5.34 -16.57 16.07
CA ALA A 407 5.98 -17.26 17.20
C ALA A 407 7.47 -16.88 17.34
N SER A 408 8.17 -16.73 16.21
CA SER A 408 9.55 -16.23 16.15
C SER A 408 9.68 -14.77 16.58
N VAL A 409 8.68 -13.93 16.29
CA VAL A 409 8.64 -12.52 16.70
C VAL A 409 8.41 -12.43 18.20
N TYR A 410 7.47 -13.22 18.73
CA TYR A 410 7.26 -13.34 20.17
C TYR A 410 8.53 -13.78 20.88
N SER A 411 9.17 -14.86 20.44
CA SER A 411 10.30 -15.44 21.17
C SER A 411 11.54 -14.54 21.25
N ALA A 412 11.72 -13.67 20.24
CA ALA A 412 12.75 -12.64 20.20
C ALA A 412 12.32 -11.32 20.88
N SER A 413 11.07 -11.19 21.32
CA SER A 413 10.56 -9.98 21.94
C SER A 413 11.08 -9.80 23.37
N LYS A 414 11.10 -8.53 23.82
CA LYS A 414 11.38 -8.20 25.22
C LYS A 414 10.40 -8.86 26.18
N LEU A 415 9.11 -8.90 25.82
CA LEU A 415 8.06 -9.53 26.64
C LEU A 415 8.36 -11.00 26.90
N ALA A 416 8.76 -11.76 25.88
CA ALA A 416 9.11 -13.17 26.05
C ALA A 416 10.41 -13.36 26.83
N ALA A 417 11.37 -12.42 26.72
CA ALA A 417 12.57 -12.42 27.53
C ALA A 417 12.26 -12.15 29.02
N ASP A 418 11.29 -11.30 29.31
CA ASP A 418 10.82 -11.01 30.67
C ASP A 418 9.99 -12.19 31.23
N GLU A 419 9.15 -12.85 30.41
CA GLU A 419 8.38 -14.05 30.81
C GLU A 419 9.30 -15.26 31.06
N PHE A 420 10.36 -15.43 30.26
CA PHE A 420 11.27 -16.58 30.31
C PHE A 420 12.76 -16.19 30.17
N PRO A 421 13.37 -15.59 31.21
CA PRO A 421 14.75 -15.14 31.16
C PRO A 421 15.75 -16.27 30.90
N ASP A 422 15.50 -17.44 31.49
CA ASP A 422 16.41 -18.59 31.45
C ASP A 422 16.23 -19.48 30.20
N PHE A 423 15.27 -19.14 29.33
CA PHE A 423 14.96 -19.95 28.14
C PHE A 423 15.64 -19.36 26.91
N ASP A 424 16.13 -20.21 26.03
CA ASP A 424 16.55 -19.77 24.71
C ASP A 424 15.35 -19.36 23.83
N VAL A 425 15.64 -18.64 22.76
CA VAL A 425 14.64 -18.10 21.82
C VAL A 425 13.77 -19.24 21.22
N THR A 426 14.35 -20.41 20.97
CA THR A 426 13.61 -21.51 20.35
C THR A 426 12.72 -22.27 21.34
N GLN A 427 13.11 -22.34 22.62
CA GLN A 427 12.27 -22.88 23.69
C GLN A 427 11.03 -22.00 23.93
N ARG A 428 11.19 -20.67 23.92
CA ARG A 428 10.07 -19.72 24.03
C ARG A 428 9.04 -19.89 22.91
N SER A 429 9.50 -20.22 21.70
CA SER A 429 8.62 -20.51 20.55
C SER A 429 7.75 -21.74 20.81
N ALA A 430 8.33 -22.85 21.28
CA ALA A 430 7.57 -24.06 21.63
C ALA A 430 6.53 -23.81 22.75
N VAL A 431 6.85 -22.95 23.73
CA VAL A 431 5.90 -22.53 24.76
C VAL A 431 4.72 -21.78 24.16
N SER A 432 4.98 -20.83 23.25
CA SER A 432 3.93 -20.08 22.53
C SER A 432 3.04 -21.03 21.71
N ILE A 433 3.61 -22.02 21.01
CA ILE A 433 2.82 -23.02 20.27
C ILE A 433 1.88 -23.80 21.20
N ALA A 434 2.37 -24.23 22.37
CA ALA A 434 1.55 -24.95 23.35
C ALA A 434 0.39 -24.09 23.88
N ARG A 435 0.68 -22.83 24.26
CA ARG A 435 -0.31 -21.88 24.81
C ARG A 435 -1.35 -21.45 23.78
N ARG A 436 -0.96 -21.30 22.50
CA ARG A 436 -1.89 -21.00 21.40
C ARG A 436 -2.99 -22.04 21.27
N LEU A 437 -2.69 -23.33 21.49
CA LEU A 437 -3.72 -24.36 21.45
C LEU A 437 -4.70 -24.23 22.63
N GLN A 438 -4.20 -23.84 23.81
CA GLN A 438 -5.03 -23.64 25.00
C GLN A 438 -5.96 -22.43 24.84
N ASP A 439 -5.41 -21.29 24.41
CA ASP A 439 -6.17 -20.07 24.15
C ASP A 439 -5.46 -19.20 23.09
N PRO A 440 -5.89 -19.28 21.82
CA PRO A 440 -5.28 -18.52 20.72
C PRO A 440 -5.29 -17.02 20.98
N LEU A 441 -6.41 -16.48 21.47
CA LEU A 441 -6.57 -15.05 21.71
C LEU A 441 -5.59 -14.57 22.77
N ALA A 442 -5.51 -15.25 23.91
CA ALA A 442 -4.65 -14.84 25.03
C ALA A 442 -3.15 -14.87 24.69
N GLU A 443 -2.73 -15.77 23.80
CA GLU A 443 -1.33 -15.86 23.40
C GLU A 443 -0.98 -14.92 22.23
N LEU A 444 -1.88 -14.75 21.25
CA LEU A 444 -1.61 -13.92 20.07
C LEU A 444 -1.63 -12.41 20.37
N VAL A 445 -2.39 -11.95 21.37
CA VAL A 445 -2.39 -10.54 21.79
C VAL A 445 -1.05 -10.05 22.36
N LYS A 446 -0.12 -10.97 22.66
CA LYS A 446 1.24 -10.64 23.10
C LYS A 446 2.16 -10.18 21.96
N ILE A 447 1.69 -10.27 20.72
CA ILE A 447 2.45 -10.01 19.51
C ILE A 447 1.88 -8.76 18.84
N ASP A 448 2.74 -7.91 18.30
CA ASP A 448 2.30 -6.82 17.43
C ASP A 448 1.44 -7.43 16.29
N PRO A 449 0.17 -7.02 16.12
CA PRO A 449 -0.73 -7.59 15.11
C PRO A 449 -0.12 -7.61 13.70
N LYS A 450 0.68 -6.60 13.34
CA LYS A 450 1.33 -6.54 12.01
C LYS A 450 2.43 -7.59 11.82
N SER A 451 2.89 -8.20 12.89
CA SER A 451 3.92 -9.24 12.90
C SER A 451 3.34 -10.65 12.96
N ILE A 452 2.03 -10.78 13.11
CA ILE A 452 1.33 -12.05 12.93
C ILE A 452 1.17 -12.25 11.43
N GLY A 453 1.98 -13.13 10.84
CA GLY A 453 1.93 -13.41 9.40
C GLY A 453 0.61 -14.06 8.99
N VAL A 454 -0.29 -13.30 8.39
CA VAL A 454 -1.63 -13.72 7.99
C VAL A 454 -1.85 -13.66 6.48
N GLY A 455 -0.82 -13.31 5.70
CA GLY A 455 -0.85 -13.44 4.25
C GLY A 455 0.47 -13.12 3.56
N GLN A 456 0.48 -13.34 2.25
CA GLN A 456 1.64 -13.05 1.40
C GLN A 456 1.80 -11.55 1.22
N TYR A 457 3.04 -11.07 1.09
CA TYR A 457 3.37 -9.66 0.87
C TYR A 457 2.94 -8.68 1.98
N GLN A 458 2.60 -9.18 3.17
CA GLN A 458 2.19 -8.35 4.31
C GLN A 458 3.25 -7.31 4.73
N HIS A 459 4.53 -7.60 4.53
CA HIS A 459 5.64 -6.70 4.85
C HIS A 459 5.98 -5.73 3.69
N ASP A 460 5.34 -5.89 2.55
CA ASP A 460 5.56 -5.06 1.35
C ASP A 460 4.58 -3.87 1.27
N MET A 461 3.64 -3.78 2.22
CA MET A 461 2.61 -2.74 2.34
C MET A 461 2.89 -1.75 3.45
#